data_AF-A0A9P6Q601-F1
#
_entry.id   AF-A0A9P6Q601-F1
#
_cell.length_a   1.000
_cell.length_b   1.000
_cell.length_c   1.000
_cell.angle_alpha   90.00
_cell.angle_beta   90.00
_cell.angle_gamma   90.00
#
_symmetry.space_group_name_H-M   'P 1'
#
loop_
_entity.id
_entity.type
_entity.pdbx_description
1 polymer ?
#
loop_
_entity_poly.entity_id
_entity_poly.type
_entity_poly.pdbx_seq_one_letter_code
_entity_poly.pdbx_strand_id
1 'polypeptide(L)'
;MSCDLTDPAITETYNAIVSGAPTNWLILGYHDTRDKISLYSNGAGGLEELRANLKEEVLYGFVRIEDRFALLSYVSEQVSGLRRELSDDKIRSRLGLVDGPPTPDPSGSPVIPSSPLPVAAPRPTTPVSPASPPTSNSPMSGVSSPARSGSPLPGASTPRTERQLEIEAAERKTRDEMERQKKAETVKRQKETQEREAREQDMQAQKQAQELERKRKEEAERVAREAMKKQLIEMEKLRGSGLSGYITIQTSGSPVWKRRFYMMQGQAISLYRDENDRHAVSELKLGGRVTNIEDASLDCLIPNSFRVDLYTGESHLFFCDSTKDKELAIAGFMKCNESS
;
A
#
# COMPACT_ATOMS: atom_id res chain seq x y z
N MET A 1 13.76 -2.23 -25.15
CA MET A 1 14.58 -1.42 -26.06
C MET A 1 15.19 -0.31 -25.24
N SER A 2 16.51 -0.26 -25.09
CA SER A 2 17.19 0.63 -24.14
C SER A 2 17.60 1.93 -24.81
N CYS A 3 17.05 3.07 -24.37
CA CYS A 3 17.48 4.38 -24.84
C CYS A 3 18.93 4.69 -24.41
N ASP A 4 19.74 5.17 -25.35
CA ASP A 4 21.14 5.55 -25.20
C ASP A 4 21.26 7.04 -24.86
N LEU A 5 21.88 7.32 -23.71
CA LEU A 5 22.09 8.65 -23.12
C LEU A 5 23.60 8.93 -22.95
N THR A 6 24.44 8.36 -23.82
CA THR A 6 25.91 8.46 -23.74
C THR A 6 26.49 9.82 -24.17
N ASP A 7 25.67 10.78 -24.60
CA ASP A 7 26.14 12.09 -25.03
C ASP A 7 26.76 12.89 -23.85
N PRO A 8 28.08 13.16 -23.85
CA PRO A 8 28.75 13.88 -22.76
C PRO A 8 28.25 15.32 -22.62
N ALA A 9 27.75 15.93 -23.70
CA ALA A 9 27.24 17.30 -23.68
C ALA A 9 26.01 17.47 -22.78
N ILE A 10 25.20 16.41 -22.64
CA ILE A 10 24.04 16.39 -21.74
C ILE A 10 24.50 16.51 -20.29
N THR A 11 25.51 15.74 -19.90
CA THR A 11 26.02 15.71 -18.53
C THR A 11 26.70 17.03 -18.17
N GLU A 12 27.48 17.58 -19.11
CA GLU A 12 28.14 18.88 -18.93
C GLU A 12 27.13 20.02 -18.74
N THR A 13 26.11 20.08 -19.61
CA THR A 13 25.07 21.12 -19.55
C THR A 13 24.19 20.96 -18.30
N TYR A 14 23.84 19.73 -17.93
CA TYR A 14 23.10 19.45 -16.71
C TYR A 14 23.85 19.93 -15.47
N ASN A 15 25.14 19.61 -15.37
CA ASN A 15 25.98 20.07 -14.27
C ASN A 15 26.10 21.61 -14.25
N ALA A 16 26.13 22.27 -15.41
CA ALA A 16 26.10 23.74 -15.48
C ALA A 16 24.80 24.30 -14.87
N ILE A 17 23.65 23.72 -15.19
CA ILE A 17 22.34 24.15 -14.66
C ILE A 17 22.27 23.93 -13.13
N VAL A 18 22.75 22.78 -12.64
CA VAL A 18 22.72 22.44 -11.20
C VAL A 18 23.73 23.25 -10.39
N SER A 19 24.93 23.49 -10.93
CA SER A 19 25.98 24.29 -10.28
C SER A 19 25.70 25.79 -10.24
N GLY A 20 24.65 26.24 -10.94
CA GLY A 20 24.21 27.62 -10.91
C GLY A 20 24.84 28.53 -11.95
N ALA A 21 25.41 27.95 -13.02
CA ALA A 21 25.94 28.68 -14.17
C ALA A 21 24.87 29.56 -14.85
N PRO A 22 25.24 30.50 -15.75
CA PRO A 22 24.26 31.31 -16.48
C PRO A 22 23.27 30.46 -17.30
N THR A 23 23.68 29.26 -17.72
CA THR A 23 22.79 28.29 -18.36
C THR A 23 21.77 27.78 -17.35
N ASN A 24 20.49 28.01 -17.62
CA ASN A 24 19.37 27.61 -16.75
C ASN A 24 18.42 26.63 -17.43
N TRP A 25 18.60 26.30 -18.70
CA TRP A 25 17.80 25.28 -19.35
C TRP A 25 18.56 24.48 -20.41
N LEU A 26 18.07 23.26 -20.67
CA LEU A 26 18.49 22.41 -21.79
C LEU A 26 17.27 21.72 -22.42
N ILE A 27 17.38 21.38 -23.69
CA ILE A 27 16.40 20.58 -24.45
C ILE A 27 17.13 19.36 -24.99
N LEU A 28 16.54 18.20 -24.77
CA LEU A 28 16.98 16.91 -25.28
C LEU A 28 15.99 16.41 -26.32
N GLY A 29 16.48 15.68 -27.30
CA GLY A 29 15.64 15.07 -28.32
C GLY A 29 16.36 13.99 -29.09
N TYR A 30 15.64 13.39 -30.04
CA TYR A 30 16.08 12.19 -30.72
C TYR A 30 16.86 12.40 -32.02
N HIS A 31 16.94 13.63 -32.56
CA HIS A 31 17.60 13.96 -33.85
C HIS A 31 17.29 12.92 -34.93
N ASP A 32 16.02 12.57 -35.07
CA ASP A 32 15.49 11.54 -35.98
C ASP A 32 15.94 10.07 -35.71
N THR A 33 16.87 9.85 -34.78
CA THR A 33 17.26 8.50 -34.33
C THR A 33 16.17 7.87 -33.47
N ARG A 34 16.12 6.53 -33.41
CA ARG A 34 15.08 5.81 -32.64
C ARG A 34 15.43 5.61 -31.17
N ASP A 35 16.72 5.52 -30.85
CA ASP A 35 17.16 5.06 -29.53
C ASP A 35 18.17 6.01 -28.87
N LYS A 36 18.69 7.04 -29.56
CA LYS A 36 19.74 7.92 -29.02
C LYS A 36 19.17 9.31 -28.71
N ILE A 37 19.27 9.72 -27.45
CA ILE A 37 18.95 11.09 -27.04
C ILE A 37 20.24 11.91 -27.09
N SER A 38 20.18 13.08 -27.73
CA SER A 38 21.29 14.05 -27.73
C SER A 38 20.78 15.43 -27.34
N LEU A 39 21.70 16.31 -26.98
CA LEU A 39 21.40 17.70 -26.69
C LEU A 39 20.92 18.42 -27.97
N TYR A 40 19.76 19.07 -27.90
CA TYR A 40 19.21 19.91 -28.99
C TYR A 40 19.65 21.35 -28.86
N SER A 41 19.43 21.92 -27.67
CA SER A 41 19.71 23.32 -27.38
C SER A 41 19.84 23.54 -25.88
N ASN A 42 20.52 24.61 -25.49
CA ASN A 42 20.62 25.07 -24.10
C ASN A 42 20.74 26.59 -24.09
N GLY A 43 20.43 27.21 -22.95
CA GLY A 43 20.46 28.67 -22.85
C GLY A 43 20.27 29.19 -21.43
N ALA A 44 20.21 30.53 -21.34
CA ALA A 44 20.18 31.30 -20.10
C ALA A 44 18.88 32.12 -19.92
N GLY A 45 18.06 32.20 -20.97
CA GLY A 45 16.79 32.95 -21.02
C GLY A 45 15.60 32.24 -20.37
N GLY A 46 15.83 31.16 -19.63
CA GLY A 46 14.82 30.46 -18.85
C GLY A 46 13.70 29.84 -19.70
N LEU A 47 12.49 29.82 -19.14
CA LEU A 47 11.34 29.11 -19.72
C LEU A 47 10.87 29.70 -21.06
N GLU A 48 10.96 31.02 -21.23
CA GLU A 48 10.50 31.68 -22.47
C GLU A 48 11.42 31.35 -23.65
N GLU A 49 12.74 31.33 -23.42
CA GLU A 49 13.71 30.92 -24.44
C GLU A 49 13.60 29.43 -24.76
N LEU A 50 13.39 28.58 -23.74
CA LEU A 50 13.12 27.16 -23.92
C LEU A 50 11.89 26.95 -24.82
N ARG A 51 10.78 27.66 -24.54
CA ARG A 51 9.54 27.57 -25.31
C ARG A 51 9.73 27.95 -26.77
N ALA A 52 10.52 28.99 -27.05
CA ALA A 52 10.80 29.45 -28.41
C ALA A 52 11.63 28.44 -29.22
N ASN A 53 12.37 27.53 -28.55
CA ASN A 53 13.23 26.53 -29.17
C ASN A 53 12.58 25.14 -29.31
N LEU A 54 11.29 25.00 -28.96
CA LEU A 54 10.55 23.76 -29.15
C LEU A 54 10.26 23.52 -30.64
N LYS A 55 10.66 22.36 -31.15
CA LYS A 55 10.41 21.89 -32.52
C LYS A 55 9.28 20.87 -32.53
N GLU A 56 8.74 20.56 -33.72
CA GLU A 56 7.65 19.61 -33.93
C GLU A 56 8.05 18.13 -33.72
N GLU A 57 8.74 17.81 -32.64
CA GLU A 57 9.22 16.46 -32.29
C GLU A 57 8.91 16.11 -30.83
N VAL A 58 9.34 14.92 -30.38
CA VAL A 58 9.35 14.56 -28.95
C VAL A 58 10.62 15.14 -28.32
N LEU A 59 10.45 16.09 -27.42
CA LEU A 59 11.53 16.83 -26.77
C LEU A 59 11.37 16.77 -25.25
N TYR A 60 12.49 16.77 -24.54
CA TYR A 60 12.53 16.83 -23.08
C TYR A 60 13.29 18.09 -22.67
N GLY A 61 12.58 19.03 -22.05
CA GLY A 61 13.15 20.25 -21.50
C GLY A 61 13.51 20.06 -20.03
N PHE A 62 14.69 20.47 -19.61
CA PHE A 62 15.04 20.59 -18.20
C PHE A 62 15.38 22.05 -17.92
N VAL A 63 14.68 22.66 -16.96
CA VAL A 63 14.83 24.09 -16.65
C VAL A 63 14.93 24.32 -15.15
N ARG A 64 15.84 25.20 -14.76
CA ARG A 64 15.97 25.74 -13.42
C ARG A 64 15.21 27.06 -13.33
N ILE A 65 14.24 27.12 -12.44
CA ILE A 65 13.47 28.32 -12.11
C ILE A 65 13.75 28.61 -10.64
N GLU A 66 14.47 29.70 -10.38
CA GLU A 66 14.97 30.05 -9.05
C GLU A 66 15.81 28.89 -8.46
N ASP A 67 15.36 28.27 -7.38
CA ASP A 67 16.00 27.13 -6.70
C ASP A 67 15.28 25.80 -6.97
N ARG A 68 14.42 25.74 -7.99
CA ARG A 68 13.66 24.53 -8.35
C ARG A 68 13.97 24.08 -9.76
N PHE A 69 13.92 22.77 -9.96
CA PHE A 69 14.11 22.14 -11.27
C PHE A 69 12.77 21.61 -11.79
N ALA A 70 12.48 21.88 -13.05
CA ALA A 70 11.32 21.36 -13.74
C ALA A 70 11.76 20.53 -14.96
N LEU A 71 11.17 19.35 -15.09
CA LEU A 71 11.28 18.51 -16.28
C LEU A 71 9.99 18.66 -17.09
N LEU A 72 10.13 19.06 -18.34
CA LEU A 72 9.05 19.21 -19.30
C LEU A 72 9.16 18.12 -20.36
N SER A 73 8.11 17.32 -20.52
CA SER A 73 8.00 16.36 -21.61
C SER A 73 7.10 16.96 -22.69
N TYR A 74 7.70 17.45 -23.78
CA TYR A 74 7.00 18.04 -24.92
C TYR A 74 6.84 16.99 -26.02
N VAL A 75 5.60 16.82 -26.49
CA VAL A 75 5.28 15.90 -27.58
C VAL A 75 4.49 16.66 -28.62
N SER A 76 5.12 16.91 -29.76
CA SER A 76 4.43 17.49 -30.91
C SER A 76 3.28 16.59 -31.37
N GLU A 77 2.15 17.22 -31.71
CA GLU A 77 0.95 16.55 -32.22
C GLU A 77 1.21 15.83 -33.55
N GLN A 78 2.25 16.23 -34.29
CA GLN A 78 2.63 15.62 -35.56
C GLN A 78 3.38 14.29 -35.43
N VAL A 79 3.82 13.89 -34.22
CA VAL A 79 4.56 12.63 -34.01
C VAL A 79 3.63 11.51 -33.55
N SER A 80 3.47 10.49 -34.40
CA SER A 80 2.58 9.35 -34.15
C SER A 80 3.15 8.35 -33.13
N GLY A 81 2.39 8.14 -32.06
CA GLY A 81 2.18 6.85 -31.37
C GLY A 81 3.27 6.24 -30.50
N LEU A 82 4.42 5.84 -31.05
CA LEU A 82 5.21 4.74 -30.47
C LEU A 82 6.51 5.15 -29.74
N ARG A 83 6.85 6.44 -29.66
CA ARG A 83 8.12 6.92 -29.06
C ARG A 83 8.03 7.35 -27.58
N ARG A 84 6.84 7.34 -26.97
CA ARG A 84 6.56 8.07 -25.71
C ARG A 84 6.93 7.36 -24.42
N GLU A 85 6.79 6.04 -24.35
CA GLU A 85 6.70 5.35 -23.06
C GLU A 85 8.05 4.90 -22.48
N LEU A 86 9.03 4.58 -23.34
CA LEU A 86 10.29 3.96 -22.90
C LEU A 86 11.37 4.95 -22.43
N SER A 87 11.11 6.25 -22.49
CA SER A 87 12.14 7.30 -22.36
C SER A 87 12.03 8.16 -21.11
N ASP A 88 10.81 8.39 -20.60
CA ASP A 88 10.57 9.35 -19.49
C ASP A 88 11.24 8.85 -18.19
N ASP A 89 11.05 7.57 -17.85
CA ASP A 89 11.64 6.96 -16.65
C ASP A 89 13.17 6.97 -16.68
N LYS A 90 13.76 6.77 -17.86
CA LYS A 90 15.22 6.72 -18.02
C LYS A 90 15.85 8.11 -17.94
N ILE A 91 15.17 9.13 -18.47
CA ILE A 91 15.57 10.53 -18.34
C ILE A 91 15.48 10.98 -16.89
N ARG A 92 14.37 10.66 -16.20
CA ARG A 92 14.21 10.95 -14.76
C ARG A 92 15.27 10.29 -13.89
N SER A 93 15.56 9.01 -14.16
CA SER A 93 16.63 8.26 -13.48
C SER A 93 18.01 8.89 -13.72
N ARG A 94 18.34 9.26 -14.96
CA ARG A 94 19.62 9.90 -15.29
C ARG A 94 19.78 11.32 -14.74
N LEU A 95 18.69 12.08 -14.66
CA LEU A 95 18.68 13.43 -14.10
C LEU A 95 18.55 13.42 -12.55
N GLY A 96 18.62 12.25 -11.91
CA GLY A 96 18.62 12.14 -10.45
C GLY A 96 17.32 12.65 -9.79
N LEU A 97 16.21 12.68 -10.53
CA LEU A 97 14.92 13.20 -10.07
C LEU A 97 14.05 12.14 -9.35
N VAL A 98 14.65 11.00 -8.96
CA VAL A 98 13.97 9.89 -8.29
C VAL A 98 14.05 10.09 -6.77
N ASP A 99 12.96 10.58 -6.18
CA ASP A 99 12.70 10.42 -4.74
C ASP A 99 11.68 9.28 -4.59
N GLY A 100 12.19 8.05 -4.51
CA GLY A 100 11.39 6.83 -4.41
C GLY A 100 12.27 5.56 -4.45
N PRO A 101 11.99 4.54 -3.62
CA PRO A 101 12.87 3.40 -3.46
C PRO A 101 12.93 2.53 -4.73
N PRO A 102 14.08 1.92 -5.04
CA PRO A 102 14.26 1.17 -6.28
C PRO A 102 13.46 -0.14 -6.24
N THR A 103 12.64 -0.35 -7.27
CA THR A 103 12.09 -1.67 -7.59
C THR A 103 13.15 -2.50 -8.32
N PRO A 104 13.28 -3.82 -8.02
CA PRO A 104 14.24 -4.68 -8.69
C PRO A 104 13.72 -5.12 -10.07
N ASP A 105 14.62 -5.12 -11.06
CA ASP A 105 14.41 -5.58 -12.43
C ASP A 105 13.95 -7.06 -12.50
N PRO A 106 13.03 -7.40 -13.42
CA PRO A 106 12.68 -8.78 -13.74
C PRO A 106 13.31 -9.22 -15.07
N SER A 107 14.37 -10.03 -15.04
CA SER A 107 14.63 -11.14 -15.99
C SER A 107 16.08 -11.62 -15.89
N GLY A 108 16.25 -12.88 -15.47
CA GLY A 108 17.54 -13.56 -15.41
C GLY A 108 17.46 -14.89 -14.67
N SER A 109 16.68 -15.85 -15.20
CA SER A 109 16.68 -17.26 -14.75
C SER A 109 17.99 -17.97 -15.14
N PRO A 110 18.22 -19.25 -14.75
CA PRO A 110 18.55 -19.74 -13.42
C PRO A 110 19.89 -20.52 -13.44
N VAL A 111 20.72 -20.47 -12.39
CA VAL A 111 21.81 -21.44 -12.21
C VAL A 111 21.93 -21.85 -10.74
N ILE A 112 21.60 -23.12 -10.51
CA ILE A 112 21.86 -23.92 -9.30
C ILE A 112 23.36 -24.30 -9.29
N PRO A 113 24.00 -24.36 -8.11
CA PRO A 113 24.63 -25.64 -7.78
C PRO A 113 24.30 -26.09 -6.35
N SER A 114 23.66 -27.25 -6.32
CA SER A 114 23.85 -28.44 -5.48
C SER A 114 24.30 -28.32 -4.02
N SER A 115 23.43 -28.87 -3.17
CA SER A 115 23.64 -29.38 -1.81
C SER A 115 24.95 -30.17 -1.61
N PRO A 116 25.34 -30.40 -0.34
CA PRO A 116 24.99 -31.71 0.23
C PRO A 116 24.44 -31.65 1.67
N LEU A 117 23.42 -32.48 1.92
CA LEU A 117 23.00 -33.02 3.22
C LEU A 117 23.85 -34.28 3.55
N PRO A 118 23.69 -34.97 4.71
CA PRO A 118 23.14 -34.61 6.03
C PRO A 118 24.11 -35.02 7.18
N VAL A 119 23.77 -34.82 8.47
CA VAL A 119 23.87 -35.84 9.56
C VAL A 119 23.21 -35.34 10.86
N ALA A 120 22.26 -36.15 11.32
CA ALA A 120 21.80 -36.49 12.68
C ALA A 120 21.45 -35.42 13.75
N ALA A 121 20.19 -35.52 14.20
CA ALA A 121 19.68 -35.11 15.51
C ALA A 121 20.34 -35.93 16.65
N PRO A 122 20.21 -35.53 17.94
CA PRO A 122 19.01 -35.92 18.69
C PRO A 122 18.49 -34.91 19.74
N ARG A 123 17.29 -35.26 20.24
CA ARG A 123 16.45 -34.67 21.30
C ARG A 123 17.19 -34.30 22.60
N PRO A 124 16.51 -33.55 23.49
CA PRO A 124 16.51 -33.94 24.91
C PRO A 124 15.10 -34.24 25.45
N THR A 125 14.98 -35.44 25.99
CA THR A 125 13.99 -35.89 26.97
C THR A 125 14.38 -35.44 28.38
N THR A 126 13.39 -35.50 29.29
CA THR A 126 13.45 -35.38 30.76
C THR A 126 14.62 -36.11 31.44
N PRO A 127 15.04 -35.67 32.66
CA PRO A 127 14.77 -36.45 33.90
C PRO A 127 14.50 -35.54 35.14
N VAL A 128 13.61 -35.85 36.09
CA VAL A 128 13.66 -36.78 37.25
C VAL A 128 14.86 -36.57 38.22
N SER A 129 14.51 -36.30 39.49
CA SER A 129 15.32 -36.05 40.71
C SER A 129 16.38 -37.12 41.06
N PRO A 130 17.29 -36.88 42.05
CA PRO A 130 17.05 -37.38 43.42
C PRO A 130 17.68 -36.56 44.58
N ALA A 131 17.57 -37.13 45.78
CA ALA A 131 17.69 -36.61 47.16
C ALA A 131 19.08 -36.21 47.72
N SER A 132 19.03 -35.59 48.92
CA SER A 132 20.05 -35.21 49.95
C SER A 132 21.10 -36.29 50.32
N PRO A 133 22.03 -36.16 51.32
CA PRO A 133 22.53 -35.07 52.24
C PRO A 133 24.11 -35.05 52.27
N PRO A 134 24.93 -34.80 53.35
CA PRO A 134 24.79 -34.22 54.71
C PRO A 134 25.90 -33.21 55.16
N THR A 135 25.91 -32.97 56.47
CA THR A 135 26.56 -32.08 57.47
C THR A 135 28.09 -31.98 57.67
N SER A 136 28.46 -30.93 58.44
CA SER A 136 29.59 -30.79 59.41
C SER A 136 30.95 -30.33 58.83
N ASN A 137 31.84 -29.56 59.50
CA ASN A 137 32.08 -29.31 60.92
C ASN A 137 32.93 -28.02 61.14
N SER A 138 32.87 -27.49 62.36
CA SER A 138 33.71 -26.45 63.00
C SER A 138 35.21 -26.86 63.12
N PRO A 139 36.17 -26.10 63.76
CA PRO A 139 36.14 -25.75 65.20
C PRO A 139 37.01 -24.56 65.75
N MET A 140 36.87 -24.36 67.08
CA MET A 140 37.79 -23.78 68.11
C MET A 140 38.06 -22.26 68.11
N SER A 141 38.23 -21.52 69.21
CA SER A 141 38.39 -21.70 70.69
C SER A 141 38.27 -20.27 71.30
N GLY A 142 38.08 -19.97 72.59
CA GLY A 142 38.31 -20.70 73.83
C GLY A 142 37.83 -19.94 75.08
N VAL A 143 38.41 -20.34 76.20
CA VAL A 143 37.95 -20.39 77.60
C VAL A 143 38.22 -19.11 78.42
N SER A 144 37.40 -18.83 79.46
CA SER A 144 37.82 -18.66 80.89
C SER A 144 36.72 -18.06 81.79
N SER A 145 36.46 -18.69 82.94
CA SER A 145 35.71 -18.16 84.10
C SER A 145 36.65 -17.39 85.06
N PRO A 146 36.17 -16.66 86.10
CA PRO A 146 35.85 -17.31 87.39
C PRO A 146 34.80 -16.62 88.32
N ALA A 147 34.38 -17.43 89.32
CA ALA A 147 34.06 -17.11 90.73
C ALA A 147 32.74 -16.41 91.16
N ARG A 148 32.44 -16.63 92.45
CA ARG A 148 31.16 -16.74 93.16
C ARG A 148 31.12 -15.76 94.34
N SER A 149 30.00 -15.08 94.63
CA SER A 149 29.69 -14.54 95.97
C SER A 149 28.25 -13.98 96.09
N GLY A 150 27.54 -14.37 97.17
CA GLY A 150 26.67 -13.51 98.00
C GLY A 150 25.27 -13.07 97.52
N SER A 151 24.21 -13.65 98.11
CA SER A 151 22.83 -13.11 98.24
C SER A 151 22.77 -11.88 99.20
N PRO A 152 21.64 -11.15 99.47
CA PRO A 152 20.22 -11.32 99.06
C PRO A 152 19.39 -10.04 98.68
N LEU A 153 18.15 -10.28 98.20
CA LEU A 153 16.88 -9.49 98.01
C LEU A 153 16.67 -8.17 98.80
N PRO A 154 15.71 -7.24 98.46
CA PRO A 154 14.38 -7.51 97.87
C PRO A 154 13.79 -6.46 96.89
N GLY A 155 12.73 -6.81 96.16
CA GLY A 155 11.76 -5.80 95.70
C GLY A 155 10.99 -6.09 94.41
N ALA A 156 9.67 -6.11 94.56
CA ALA A 156 8.65 -5.89 93.54
C ALA A 156 8.30 -7.05 92.58
N SER A 157 7.21 -7.69 92.97
CA SER A 157 6.27 -8.54 92.26
C SER A 157 5.80 -8.05 90.87
N THR A 158 5.88 -9.00 89.92
CA THR A 158 5.18 -9.18 88.61
C THR A 158 5.53 -8.23 87.45
N PRO A 159 5.75 -8.75 86.22
CA PRO A 159 4.62 -9.15 85.39
C PRO A 159 4.90 -10.35 84.46
N ARG A 160 4.65 -11.57 84.96
CA ARG A 160 4.57 -12.76 84.09
C ARG A 160 3.30 -12.76 83.22
N THR A 161 2.27 -12.04 83.67
CA THR A 161 0.95 -11.92 83.04
C THR A 161 0.93 -10.93 81.87
N GLU A 162 1.61 -9.77 81.97
CA GLU A 162 1.64 -8.78 80.87
C GLU A 162 2.39 -9.31 79.64
N ARG A 163 3.54 -9.97 79.85
CA ARG A 163 4.32 -10.57 78.75
C ARG A 163 3.55 -11.68 78.04
N GLN A 164 2.66 -12.40 78.74
CA GLN A 164 1.76 -13.39 78.13
C GLN A 164 0.64 -12.72 77.32
N LEU A 165 0.03 -11.66 77.84
CA LEU A 165 -0.96 -10.84 77.11
C LEU A 165 -0.37 -10.20 75.84
N GLU A 166 0.89 -9.78 75.89
CA GLU A 166 1.58 -9.14 74.77
C GLU A 166 1.93 -10.14 73.66
N ILE A 167 2.32 -11.36 74.02
CA ILE A 167 2.53 -12.48 73.07
C ILE A 167 1.19 -12.87 72.43
N GLU A 168 0.11 -12.99 73.22
CA GLU A 168 -1.21 -13.35 72.71
C GLU A 168 -1.82 -12.25 71.82
N ALA A 169 -1.55 -10.97 72.13
CA ALA A 169 -1.93 -9.83 71.29
C ALA A 169 -1.12 -9.76 69.98
N ALA A 170 0.17 -10.09 70.02
CA ALA A 170 1.02 -10.16 68.84
C ALA A 170 0.64 -11.34 67.92
N GLU A 171 0.29 -12.51 68.48
CA GLU A 171 -0.24 -13.65 67.74
C GLU A 171 -1.61 -13.36 67.09
N ARG A 172 -2.50 -12.62 67.77
CA ARG A 172 -3.76 -12.16 67.16
C ARG A 172 -3.53 -11.19 66.01
N LYS A 173 -2.65 -10.20 66.19
CA LYS A 173 -2.30 -9.25 65.12
C LYS A 173 -1.71 -9.94 63.89
N THR A 174 -0.79 -10.87 64.10
CA THR A 174 -0.16 -11.61 62.99
C THR A 174 -1.16 -12.53 62.29
N ARG A 175 -2.07 -13.16 63.03
CA ARG A 175 -3.16 -13.97 62.47
C ARG A 175 -4.13 -13.12 61.65
N ASP A 176 -4.53 -11.96 62.15
CA ASP A 176 -5.45 -11.04 61.44
C ASP A 176 -4.79 -10.45 60.19
N GLU A 177 -3.51 -10.10 60.24
CA GLU A 177 -2.74 -9.62 59.10
C GLU A 177 -2.62 -10.70 58.02
N MET A 178 -2.35 -11.95 58.42
CA MET A 178 -2.26 -13.10 57.50
C MET A 178 -3.63 -13.42 56.88
N GLU A 179 -4.72 -13.31 57.64
CA GLU A 179 -6.09 -13.46 57.12
C GLU A 179 -6.45 -12.35 56.13
N ARG A 180 -6.03 -11.11 56.43
CA ARG A 180 -6.26 -9.94 55.57
C ARG A 180 -5.44 -10.02 54.28
N GLN A 181 -4.18 -10.47 54.35
CA GLN A 181 -3.35 -10.73 53.17
C GLN A 181 -3.96 -11.83 52.29
N LYS A 182 -4.41 -12.94 52.90
CA LYS A 182 -5.04 -14.04 52.16
C LYS A 182 -6.34 -13.60 51.47
N LYS A 183 -7.18 -12.81 52.15
CA LYS A 183 -8.41 -12.22 51.58
C LYS A 183 -8.08 -11.26 50.43
N ALA A 184 -7.08 -10.38 50.60
CA ALA A 184 -6.64 -9.46 49.57
C ALA A 184 -6.09 -10.18 48.33
N GLU A 185 -5.32 -11.25 48.52
CA GLU A 185 -4.79 -12.07 47.44
C GLU A 185 -5.90 -12.79 46.65
N THR A 186 -6.89 -13.36 47.34
CA THR A 186 -8.05 -13.99 46.70
C THR A 186 -8.89 -12.99 45.89
N VAL A 187 -9.09 -11.78 46.40
CA VAL A 187 -9.83 -10.73 45.70
C VAL A 187 -9.05 -10.23 44.49
N LYS A 188 -7.72 -10.07 44.62
CA LYS A 188 -6.86 -9.68 43.50
C LYS A 188 -6.89 -10.72 42.38
N ARG A 189 -6.80 -12.01 42.73
CA ARG A 189 -6.82 -13.12 41.78
C ARG A 189 -8.20 -13.25 41.09
N GLN A 190 -9.29 -13.05 41.83
CA GLN A 190 -10.63 -13.01 41.24
C GLN A 190 -10.80 -11.84 40.27
N LYS A 191 -10.33 -10.64 40.64
CA LYS A 191 -10.40 -9.45 39.77
C LYS A 191 -9.57 -9.63 38.50
N GLU A 192 -8.35 -10.17 38.61
CA GLU A 192 -7.49 -10.44 37.46
C GLU A 192 -8.09 -11.49 36.52
N THR A 193 -8.74 -12.52 37.07
CA THR A 193 -9.44 -13.53 36.26
C THR A 193 -10.64 -12.94 35.54
N GLN A 194 -11.46 -12.14 36.22
CA GLN A 194 -12.58 -11.42 35.59
C GLN A 194 -12.11 -10.45 34.50
N GLU A 195 -11.02 -9.72 34.74
CA GLU A 195 -10.49 -8.78 33.76
C GLU A 195 -9.95 -9.51 32.51
N ARG A 196 -9.29 -10.66 32.70
CA ARG A 196 -8.83 -11.48 31.58
C ARG A 196 -10.00 -12.04 30.77
N GLU A 197 -11.02 -12.58 31.43
CA GLU A 197 -12.23 -13.08 30.78
C GLU A 197 -12.96 -11.96 30.03
N ALA A 198 -13.07 -10.77 30.63
CA ALA A 198 -13.68 -9.61 29.98
C ALA A 198 -12.91 -9.16 28.73
N ARG A 199 -11.57 -9.13 28.79
CA ARG A 199 -10.72 -8.81 27.62
C ARG A 199 -10.85 -9.86 26.52
N GLU A 200 -10.91 -11.14 26.88
CA GLU A 200 -11.09 -12.23 25.91
C GLU A 200 -12.48 -12.16 25.26
N GLN A 201 -13.53 -11.86 26.03
CA GLN A 201 -14.89 -11.64 25.51
C GLN A 201 -14.97 -10.43 24.59
N ASP A 202 -14.36 -9.30 24.96
CA ASP A 202 -14.36 -8.08 24.16
C ASP A 202 -13.64 -8.28 22.82
N MET A 203 -12.48 -8.95 22.84
CA MET A 203 -11.76 -9.34 21.62
C MET A 203 -12.56 -10.28 20.71
N GLN A 204 -13.31 -11.23 21.28
CA GLN A 204 -14.19 -12.11 20.51
C GLN A 204 -15.37 -11.34 19.93
N ALA A 205 -16.00 -10.47 20.71
CA ALA A 205 -17.11 -9.62 20.27
C ALA A 205 -16.68 -8.68 19.15
N GLN A 206 -15.50 -8.06 19.25
CA GLN A 206 -14.94 -7.19 18.22
C GLN A 206 -14.68 -7.95 16.91
N LYS A 207 -14.11 -9.16 17.00
CA LYS A 207 -13.91 -10.02 15.82
C LYS A 207 -15.23 -10.42 15.16
N GLN A 208 -16.23 -10.81 15.95
CA GLN A 208 -17.56 -11.15 15.43
C GLN A 208 -18.25 -9.94 14.80
N ALA A 209 -18.13 -8.75 15.40
CA ALA A 209 -18.67 -7.52 14.85
C ALA A 209 -18.03 -7.15 13.51
N GLN A 210 -16.69 -7.23 13.40
CA GLN A 210 -15.99 -6.98 12.13
C GLN A 210 -16.36 -7.99 11.05
N GLU A 211 -16.50 -9.27 11.39
CA GLU A 211 -16.90 -10.29 10.42
C GLU A 211 -18.33 -10.08 9.93
N LEU A 212 -19.25 -9.74 10.83
CA LEU A 212 -20.64 -9.42 10.49
C LEU A 212 -20.72 -8.17 9.61
N GLU A 213 -19.94 -7.14 9.92
CA GLU A 213 -19.87 -5.92 9.11
C GLU A 213 -19.31 -6.20 7.72
N ARG A 214 -18.24 -6.99 7.62
CA ARG A 214 -17.69 -7.43 6.32
C ARG A 214 -18.72 -8.19 5.51
N LYS A 215 -19.41 -9.17 6.11
CA LYS A 215 -20.48 -9.93 5.45
C LYS A 215 -21.64 -9.03 5.00
N ARG A 216 -22.04 -8.07 5.84
CA ARG A 216 -23.09 -7.10 5.49
C ARG A 216 -22.68 -6.20 4.33
N LYS A 217 -21.41 -5.78 4.28
CA LYS A 217 -20.86 -4.96 3.20
C LYS A 217 -20.81 -5.76 1.88
N GLU A 218 -20.31 -6.98 1.91
CA GLU A 218 -20.27 -7.88 0.75
C GLU A 218 -21.68 -8.20 0.22
N GLU A 219 -22.64 -8.45 1.11
CA GLU A 219 -24.04 -8.66 0.71
C GLU A 219 -24.68 -7.39 0.14
N ALA A 220 -24.44 -6.23 0.75
CA ALA A 220 -24.93 -4.96 0.23
C ALA A 220 -24.35 -4.65 -1.16
N GLU A 221 -23.07 -4.94 -1.39
CA GLU A 221 -22.42 -4.79 -2.69
C GLU A 221 -23.02 -5.75 -3.74
N ARG A 222 -23.29 -7.01 -3.36
CA ARG A 222 -23.97 -7.97 -4.23
C ARG A 222 -25.37 -7.49 -4.61
N VAL A 223 -26.16 -7.04 -3.63
CA VAL A 223 -27.51 -6.52 -3.85
C VAL A 223 -27.48 -5.27 -4.72
N ALA A 224 -26.52 -4.36 -4.51
CA ALA A 224 -26.35 -3.18 -5.34
C ALA A 224 -26.01 -3.54 -6.79
N ARG A 225 -25.12 -4.51 -7.02
CA ARG A 225 -24.76 -5.00 -8.35
C ARG A 225 -25.94 -5.66 -9.07
N GLU A 226 -26.72 -6.47 -8.35
CA GLU A 226 -27.95 -7.07 -8.90
C GLU A 226 -29.03 -6.03 -9.20
N ALA A 227 -29.21 -5.03 -8.34
CA ALA A 227 -30.15 -3.93 -8.53
C ALA A 227 -29.76 -3.08 -9.75
N MET A 228 -28.47 -2.77 -9.91
CA MET A 228 -27.96 -2.06 -11.09
C MET A 228 -28.20 -2.85 -12.38
N LYS A 229 -27.94 -4.17 -12.37
CA LYS A 229 -28.24 -5.04 -13.53
C LYS A 229 -29.73 -5.02 -13.88
N LYS A 230 -30.61 -5.05 -12.89
CA LYS A 230 -32.07 -4.92 -13.11
C LYS A 230 -32.44 -3.57 -13.70
N GLN A 231 -31.88 -2.47 -13.19
CA GLN A 231 -32.11 -1.13 -13.74
C GLN A 231 -31.65 -1.03 -15.19
N LEU A 232 -30.52 -1.61 -15.56
CA LEU A 232 -30.04 -1.66 -16.95
C LEU A 232 -31.04 -2.38 -17.88
N ILE A 233 -31.57 -3.52 -17.44
CA ILE A 233 -32.59 -4.29 -18.18
C ILE A 233 -33.90 -3.48 -18.30
N GLU A 234 -34.29 -2.76 -17.24
CA GLU A 234 -35.50 -1.95 -17.23
C GLU A 234 -35.36 -0.69 -18.10
N MET A 235 -34.21 0.00 -18.06
CA MET A 235 -33.93 1.14 -18.93
C MET A 235 -33.92 0.76 -20.40
N GLU A 236 -33.43 -0.43 -20.74
CA GLU A 236 -33.48 -0.97 -22.10
C GLU A 236 -34.92 -1.34 -22.54
N LYS A 237 -35.79 -1.75 -21.60
CA LYS A 237 -37.21 -2.00 -21.91
C LYS A 237 -38.01 -0.72 -22.10
N LEU A 238 -37.72 0.34 -21.33
CA LEU A 238 -38.42 1.63 -21.45
C LEU A 238 -37.96 2.44 -22.68
N ARG A 239 -36.67 2.36 -23.04
CA ARG A 239 -36.13 2.92 -24.29
C ARG A 239 -35.69 1.76 -25.16
N GLY A 240 -36.52 1.34 -26.12
CA GLY A 240 -36.17 0.32 -27.14
C GLY A 240 -35.00 0.69 -28.07
N SER A 241 -33.99 1.39 -27.54
CA SER A 241 -32.93 2.12 -28.19
C SER A 241 -31.69 2.20 -27.28
N GLY A 242 -31.22 1.07 -26.74
CA GLY A 242 -29.83 0.93 -26.30
C GLY A 242 -29.37 1.76 -25.09
N LEU A 243 -28.19 1.42 -24.55
CA LEU A 243 -27.53 2.27 -23.55
C LEU A 243 -26.94 3.51 -24.27
N SER A 244 -27.19 4.72 -23.78
CA SER A 244 -26.68 5.94 -24.41
C SER A 244 -26.28 7.00 -23.39
N GLY A 245 -25.35 7.87 -23.79
CA GLY A 245 -24.86 8.97 -22.95
C GLY A 245 -23.62 9.61 -23.53
N TYR A 246 -22.98 10.50 -22.77
CA TYR A 246 -21.68 11.05 -23.15
C TYR A 246 -20.56 10.21 -22.56
N ILE A 247 -19.52 10.00 -23.36
CA ILE A 247 -18.29 9.33 -22.94
C ILE A 247 -17.12 10.03 -23.61
N THR A 248 -15.98 10.08 -22.92
CA THR A 248 -14.73 10.53 -23.52
C THR A 248 -13.92 9.31 -23.91
N ILE A 249 -13.52 9.22 -25.17
CA ILE A 249 -12.78 8.08 -25.71
C ILE A 249 -11.44 8.52 -26.28
N GLN A 250 -10.43 7.71 -26.05
CA GLN A 250 -9.15 7.73 -26.73
C GLN A 250 -9.01 6.43 -27.53
N THR A 251 -9.01 6.55 -28.86
CA THR A 251 -8.98 5.39 -29.77
C THR A 251 -7.58 4.83 -29.95
N SER A 252 -7.46 3.52 -30.19
CA SER A 252 -6.22 2.86 -30.61
C SER A 252 -5.61 3.59 -31.81
N GLY A 253 -4.50 4.31 -31.59
CA GLY A 253 -3.81 5.09 -32.63
C GLY A 253 -4.02 6.60 -32.58
N SER A 254 -4.87 7.13 -31.69
CA SER A 254 -4.97 8.58 -31.45
C SER A 254 -4.68 8.89 -29.98
N PRO A 255 -3.70 9.75 -29.66
CA PRO A 255 -3.44 10.18 -28.28
C PRO A 255 -4.50 11.18 -27.77
N VAL A 256 -5.39 11.64 -28.65
CA VAL A 256 -6.39 12.68 -28.34
C VAL A 256 -7.64 12.08 -27.74
N TRP A 257 -8.02 12.59 -26.57
CA TRP A 257 -9.30 12.35 -25.93
C TRP A 257 -10.41 13.13 -26.63
N LYS A 258 -11.48 12.43 -27.02
CA LYS A 258 -12.63 13.02 -27.71
C LYS A 258 -13.90 12.73 -26.94
N ARG A 259 -14.62 13.78 -26.54
CA ARG A 259 -15.98 13.65 -26.01
C ARG A 259 -16.93 13.29 -27.15
N ARG A 260 -17.70 12.23 -26.95
CA ARG A 260 -18.63 11.68 -27.93
C ARG A 260 -19.93 11.30 -27.24
N PHE A 261 -21.05 11.51 -27.91
CA PHE A 261 -22.28 10.86 -27.52
C PHE A 261 -22.24 9.42 -28.03
N TYR A 262 -22.48 8.44 -27.18
CA TYR A 262 -22.47 7.03 -27.58
C TYR A 262 -23.87 6.44 -27.53
N MET A 263 -24.12 5.47 -28.41
CA MET A 263 -25.27 4.60 -28.36
C MET A 263 -24.83 3.15 -28.54
N MET A 264 -25.12 2.31 -27.56
CA MET A 264 -24.95 0.86 -27.61
C MET A 264 -26.20 0.23 -28.17
N GLN A 265 -26.13 -0.34 -29.38
CA GLN A 265 -27.24 -1.05 -29.99
C GLN A 265 -26.78 -2.45 -30.41
N GLY A 266 -27.42 -3.47 -29.84
CA GLY A 266 -27.07 -4.87 -30.09
C GLY A 266 -25.61 -5.16 -29.71
N GLN A 267 -24.79 -5.46 -30.71
CA GLN A 267 -23.38 -5.82 -30.55
C GLN A 267 -22.41 -4.70 -30.99
N ALA A 268 -22.87 -3.46 -31.13
CA ALA A 268 -22.03 -2.34 -31.55
C ALA A 268 -22.25 -1.09 -30.70
N ILE A 269 -21.17 -0.33 -30.52
CA ILE A 269 -21.19 1.04 -30.01
C ILE A 269 -21.04 1.98 -31.18
N SER A 270 -22.03 2.82 -31.39
CA SER A 270 -21.94 3.96 -32.29
C SER A 270 -21.56 5.20 -31.51
N LEU A 271 -20.57 5.94 -32.00
CA LEU A 271 -20.06 7.19 -31.42
C LEU A 271 -20.41 8.34 -32.35
N TYR A 272 -21.09 9.34 -31.82
CA TYR A 272 -21.56 10.55 -32.49
C TYR A 272 -20.80 11.77 -31.96
N ARG A 273 -20.76 12.89 -32.70
CA ARG A 273 -20.17 14.11 -32.12
C ARG A 273 -21.07 14.62 -31.00
N ASP A 274 -22.38 14.49 -31.18
CA ASP A 274 -23.41 14.93 -30.25
C ASP A 274 -24.67 14.04 -30.29
N GLU A 275 -25.62 14.25 -29.36
CA GLU A 275 -26.89 13.51 -29.26
C GLU A 275 -27.82 13.74 -30.47
N ASN A 276 -27.77 14.92 -31.08
CA ASN A 276 -28.62 15.28 -32.22
C ASN A 276 -28.06 14.86 -33.57
N ASP A 277 -26.86 14.29 -33.62
CA ASP A 277 -26.23 13.86 -34.86
C ASP A 277 -26.89 12.59 -35.41
N ARG A 278 -27.13 12.57 -36.72
CA ARG A 278 -27.74 11.43 -37.41
C ARG A 278 -26.73 10.39 -37.87
N HIS A 279 -25.46 10.76 -37.98
CA HIS A 279 -24.40 9.90 -38.51
C HIS A 279 -23.33 9.66 -37.45
N ALA A 280 -23.04 8.38 -37.20
CA ALA A 280 -21.96 8.01 -36.31
C ALA A 280 -20.61 8.42 -36.92
N VAL A 281 -19.77 9.04 -36.10
CA VAL A 281 -18.38 9.37 -36.41
C VAL A 281 -17.52 8.11 -36.45
N SER A 282 -17.85 7.15 -35.58
CA SER A 282 -17.15 5.87 -35.48
C SER A 282 -18.10 4.82 -34.93
N GLU A 283 -17.90 3.58 -35.32
CA GLU A 283 -18.66 2.45 -34.83
C GLU A 283 -17.68 1.35 -34.38
N LEU A 284 -17.78 0.93 -33.13
CA LEU A 284 -17.01 -0.14 -32.54
C LEU A 284 -17.89 -1.38 -32.44
N LYS A 285 -17.58 -2.41 -33.23
CA LYS A 285 -18.27 -3.70 -33.14
C LYS A 285 -17.69 -4.48 -31.97
N LEU A 286 -18.53 -4.84 -31.01
CA LEU A 286 -18.17 -5.51 -29.75
C LEU A 286 -18.51 -7.00 -29.72
N GLY A 287 -19.34 -7.51 -30.64
CA GLY A 287 -19.88 -8.88 -30.61
C GLY A 287 -18.82 -9.98 -30.50
N GLY A 288 -18.66 -10.54 -29.30
CA GLY A 288 -17.65 -11.55 -28.95
C GLY A 288 -16.20 -11.06 -29.03
N ARG A 289 -15.99 -9.74 -29.14
CA ARG A 289 -14.69 -9.13 -29.46
C ARG A 289 -13.98 -8.60 -28.23
N VAL A 290 -14.67 -8.39 -27.12
CA VAL A 290 -14.09 -7.79 -25.92
C VAL A 290 -13.35 -8.88 -25.14
N THR A 291 -12.03 -8.72 -25.01
CA THR A 291 -11.17 -9.68 -24.30
C THR A 291 -10.96 -9.29 -22.85
N ASN A 292 -10.86 -7.99 -22.57
CA ASN A 292 -10.59 -7.48 -21.23
C ASN A 292 -11.24 -6.10 -21.04
N ILE A 293 -11.73 -5.86 -19.82
CA ILE A 293 -12.16 -4.53 -19.37
C ILE A 293 -11.52 -4.30 -18.00
N GLU A 294 -10.72 -3.26 -17.87
CA GLU A 294 -9.99 -2.96 -16.65
C GLU A 294 -10.08 -1.50 -16.25
N ASP A 295 -9.85 -1.22 -14.97
CA ASP A 295 -9.77 0.14 -14.46
C ASP A 295 -8.44 0.78 -14.89
N ALA A 296 -8.53 1.92 -15.58
CA ALA A 296 -7.36 2.64 -16.08
C ALA A 296 -7.07 3.92 -15.29
N SER A 297 -7.75 4.13 -14.14
CA SER A 297 -7.68 5.39 -13.38
C SER A 297 -6.29 5.68 -12.85
N LEU A 298 -5.51 4.64 -12.54
CA LEU A 298 -4.13 4.78 -12.09
C LEU A 298 -3.17 4.99 -13.27
N ASP A 299 -3.43 4.35 -14.42
CA ASP A 299 -2.55 4.40 -15.58
C ASP A 299 -2.59 5.77 -16.28
N CYS A 300 -3.79 6.31 -16.47
CA CYS A 300 -3.96 7.61 -17.13
C CYS A 300 -4.17 8.77 -16.17
N LEU A 301 -4.19 8.51 -14.86
CA LEU A 301 -4.46 9.50 -13.80
C LEU A 301 -5.79 10.26 -13.98
N ILE A 302 -6.75 9.66 -14.69
CA ILE A 302 -8.09 10.20 -14.89
C ILE A 302 -9.09 9.34 -14.09
N PRO A 303 -9.77 9.91 -13.08
CA PRO A 303 -10.79 9.19 -12.32
C PRO A 303 -11.89 8.67 -13.23
N ASN A 304 -12.53 7.56 -12.86
CA ASN A 304 -13.62 6.96 -13.65
C ASN A 304 -13.20 6.61 -15.09
N SER A 305 -11.91 6.31 -15.31
CA SER A 305 -11.45 5.79 -16.59
C SER A 305 -11.34 4.27 -16.57
N PHE A 306 -11.45 3.67 -17.75
CA PHE A 306 -11.34 2.24 -17.95
C PHE A 306 -10.83 1.94 -19.35
N ARG A 307 -10.12 0.82 -19.50
CA ARG A 307 -9.62 0.32 -20.78
C ARG A 307 -10.49 -0.83 -21.24
N VAL A 308 -10.77 -0.88 -22.53
CA VAL A 308 -11.42 -2.02 -23.20
C VAL A 308 -10.46 -2.53 -24.25
N ASP A 309 -10.02 -3.78 -24.08
CA ASP A 309 -9.17 -4.48 -25.03
C ASP A 309 -10.03 -5.36 -25.93
N LEU A 310 -9.80 -5.28 -27.24
CA LEU A 310 -10.46 -6.09 -28.25
C LEU A 310 -9.52 -7.22 -28.73
N TYR A 311 -10.09 -8.35 -29.16
CA TYR A 311 -9.31 -9.48 -29.70
C TYR A 311 -8.50 -9.12 -30.95
N THR A 312 -8.85 -8.03 -31.62
CA THR A 312 -8.12 -7.48 -32.77
C THR A 312 -6.75 -6.92 -32.37
N GLY A 313 -6.45 -6.83 -31.06
CA GLY A 313 -5.26 -6.19 -30.53
C GLY A 313 -5.42 -4.69 -30.33
N GLU A 314 -6.63 -4.15 -30.56
CA GLU A 314 -6.94 -2.74 -30.36
C GLU A 314 -7.39 -2.50 -28.93
N SER A 315 -6.73 -1.56 -28.25
CA SER A 315 -7.11 -1.10 -26.91
C SER A 315 -7.66 0.32 -26.98
N HIS A 316 -8.83 0.51 -26.40
CA HIS A 316 -9.50 1.81 -26.32
C HIS A 316 -9.60 2.23 -24.85
N LEU A 317 -9.24 3.47 -24.57
CA LEU A 317 -9.41 4.07 -23.24
C LEU A 317 -10.67 4.93 -23.21
N PHE A 318 -11.40 4.83 -22.12
CA PHE A 318 -12.65 5.54 -21.90
C PHE A 318 -12.61 6.26 -20.56
N PHE A 319 -13.31 7.39 -20.49
CA PHE A 319 -13.51 8.18 -19.29
C PHE A 319 -14.97 8.66 -19.22
N CYS A 320 -15.58 8.53 -18.04
CA CYS A 320 -16.93 9.00 -17.75
C CYS A 320 -16.92 10.06 -16.64
N ASP A 321 -17.86 11.01 -16.71
CA ASP A 321 -17.92 12.12 -15.74
C ASP A 321 -18.26 11.65 -14.31
N SER A 322 -18.95 10.51 -14.16
CA SER A 322 -19.31 9.92 -12.86
C SER A 322 -18.99 8.43 -12.77
N THR A 323 -18.80 7.94 -11.55
CA THR A 323 -18.62 6.50 -11.28
C THR A 323 -19.82 5.69 -11.74
N LYS A 324 -21.03 6.22 -11.56
CA LYS A 324 -22.27 5.59 -12.04
C LYS A 324 -22.27 5.43 -13.56
N ASP A 325 -21.83 6.45 -14.31
CA ASP A 325 -21.79 6.39 -15.77
C ASP A 325 -20.70 5.44 -16.27
N LYS A 326 -19.56 5.36 -15.58
CA LYS A 326 -18.53 4.34 -15.82
C LYS A 326 -19.09 2.94 -15.65
N GLU A 327 -19.73 2.67 -14.51
CA GLU A 327 -20.30 1.35 -14.21
C GLU A 327 -21.39 0.95 -15.23
N LEU A 328 -22.26 1.90 -15.61
CA LEU A 328 -23.27 1.67 -16.66
C LEU A 328 -22.62 1.36 -18.00
N ALA A 329 -21.61 2.14 -18.41
CA ALA A 329 -20.90 1.91 -19.66
C ALA A 329 -20.24 0.52 -19.67
N ILE A 330 -19.49 0.17 -18.63
CA ILE A 330 -18.82 -1.13 -18.48
C ILE A 330 -19.83 -2.29 -18.55
N ALA A 331 -20.95 -2.17 -17.85
CA ALA A 331 -22.00 -3.18 -17.89
C ALA A 331 -22.60 -3.32 -19.30
N GLY A 332 -22.73 -2.21 -20.03
CA GLY A 332 -23.10 -2.21 -21.43
C GLY A 332 -22.10 -2.95 -22.33
N PHE A 333 -20.80 -2.66 -22.19
CA PHE A 333 -19.73 -3.38 -22.92
C PHE A 333 -19.75 -4.88 -22.65
N MET A 334 -19.90 -5.30 -21.38
CA MET A 334 -19.98 -6.73 -21.01
C MET A 334 -21.19 -7.41 -21.66
N LYS A 335 -22.35 -6.76 -21.64
CA LYS A 335 -23.58 -7.32 -22.23
C LYS A 335 -23.51 -7.44 -23.76
N CYS A 336 -22.94 -6.44 -24.44
CA CYS A 336 -22.70 -6.49 -25.88
C CYS A 336 -21.76 -7.66 -26.26
N ASN A 337 -20.88 -8.07 -25.36
CA ASN A 337 -20.00 -9.21 -25.55
C ASN A 337 -20.73 -10.57 -25.36
N GLU A 338 -21.58 -10.67 -24.34
CA GLU A 338 -22.32 -11.91 -23.99
C GLU A 338 -23.43 -12.29 -24.98
N SER A 339 -23.93 -11.34 -25.77
CA SER A 339 -25.08 -11.56 -26.68
C SER A 339 -24.72 -12.30 -27.99
N SER A 340 -23.76 -13.24 -27.96
CA SER A 340 -23.27 -14.01 -29.12
C SER A 340 -23.95 -15.35 -29.30
#